data_AF-A0A0C2VG25-F1
#
_entry.id   AF-A0A0C2VG25-F1
#
_cell.length_a   1.000
_cell.length_b   1.000
_cell.length_c   1.000
_cell.angle_alpha   90.00
_cell.angle_beta   90.00
_cell.angle_gamma   90.00
#
_symmetry.space_group_name_H-M   'P 1'
#
loop_
_entity.id
_entity.type
_entity.pdbx_description
1 polymer ?
#
loop_
_entity_poly.entity_id
_entity_poly.type
_entity_poly.pdbx_seq_one_letter_code
_entity_poly.pdbx_strand_id
1 'polypeptide(L)'
;MEKRLFIWIGAVIFGGLLLQTFIQLEADYQLEAAGFILFSAAIYYGLFFLKKRKSNLYLGLTCALGIVSLLLVFFAPLILPVH
;
A
#
# COMPACT_ATOMS: atom_id res chain seq x y z
N MET A 1 8.43 -21.70 3.06
CA MET A 1 7.06 -21.60 2.50
C MET A 1 6.47 -20.21 2.69
N GLU A 2 6.65 -19.57 3.85
CA GLU A 2 6.12 -18.24 4.19
C GLU A 2 6.35 -17.16 3.12
N LYS A 3 7.53 -17.09 2.50
CA LYS A 3 7.82 -16.04 1.52
C LYS A 3 6.96 -16.08 0.26
N ARG A 4 6.67 -17.30 -0.22
CA ARG A 4 5.82 -17.47 -1.40
C ARG A 4 4.40 -17.04 -1.07
N LEU A 5 3.92 -17.33 0.14
CA LEU A 5 2.60 -16.93 0.59
C LEU A 5 2.45 -15.40 0.62
N PHE A 6 3.40 -14.66 1.20
CA PHE A 6 3.36 -13.20 1.23
C PHE A 6 3.38 -12.59 -0.18
N ILE A 7 4.17 -13.16 -1.10
CA ILE A 7 4.20 -12.70 -2.50
C ILE A 7 2.84 -12.94 -3.17
N TRP A 8 2.24 -14.11 -2.98
CA TRP A 8 0.92 -14.40 -3.54
C TRP A 8 -0.18 -13.51 -2.96
N ILE A 9 -0.16 -13.26 -1.65
CA ILE A 9 -1.10 -12.34 -0.99
C ILE A 9 -0.95 -10.94 -1.59
N GLY A 10 0.27 -10.42 -1.69
CA GLY A 10 0.54 -9.12 -2.30
C GLY A 10 0.05 -9.07 -3.75
N ALA A 11 0.37 -10.07 -4.56
CA ALA A 11 -0.04 -10.14 -5.96
C ALA A 11 -1.57 -10.14 -6.12
N VAL A 12 -2.30 -10.89 -5.29
CA VAL A 12 -3.76 -10.93 -5.32
C VAL A 12 -4.36 -9.60 -4.87
N ILE A 13 -3.86 -9.01 -3.78
CA ILE A 13 -4.38 -7.73 -3.27
C ILE A 13 -4.12 -6.59 -4.26
N PHE A 14 -2.87 -6.37 -4.65
CA PHE A 14 -2.52 -5.25 -5.53
C PHE A 14 -3.02 -5.47 -6.96
N GLY A 15 -3.04 -6.72 -7.44
CA GLY A 15 -3.65 -7.05 -8.73
C GLY A 15 -5.15 -6.85 -8.73
N GLY A 16 -5.84 -7.23 -7.65
CA GLY A 16 -7.27 -6.98 -7.49
C GLY A 16 -7.61 -5.49 -7.43
N LEU A 17 -6.84 -4.70 -6.68
CA LEU A 17 -6.98 -3.25 -6.63
C LEU A 17 -6.77 -2.61 -8.00
N LEU A 18 -5.75 -3.04 -8.72
CA LEU A 18 -5.43 -2.54 -10.05
C LEU A 18 -6.57 -2.85 -11.04
N LEU A 19 -7.09 -4.09 -11.03
CA LEU A 19 -8.28 -4.43 -11.83
C LEU A 19 -9.49 -3.57 -11.45
N GLN A 20 -9.74 -3.35 -10.16
CA GLN A 20 -10.84 -2.52 -9.69
C GLN A 20 -10.71 -1.07 -10.19
N THR A 21 -9.50 -0.51 -10.17
CA THR A 21 -9.23 0.84 -10.70
C THR A 21 -9.65 0.97 -12.16
N PHE A 22 -9.33 0.01 -13.02
CA PHE A 22 -9.69 0.08 -14.45
C PHE A 22 -11.16 -0.23 -14.73
N ILE A 23 -11.86 -0.90 -13.81
CA ILE A 23 -13.29 -1.23 -13.97
C ILE A 23 -14.19 -0.12 -13.43
N GLN A 24 -13.82 0.51 -12.31
CA GLN A 24 -14.71 1.39 -11.54
C GLN A 24 -14.34 2.88 -11.60
N LEU A 25 -13.08 3.23 -11.87
CA LEU A 25 -12.60 4.60 -11.78
C LEU A 25 -12.63 5.30 -13.14
N GLU A 26 -12.93 6.59 -13.15
CA GLU A 26 -12.89 7.42 -14.37
C GLU A 26 -11.48 7.50 -14.95
N ALA A 27 -11.38 7.58 -16.28
CA ALA A 27 -10.12 7.48 -17.02
C ALA A 27 -9.05 8.48 -16.55
N ASP A 28 -9.46 9.70 -16.17
CA ASP A 28 -8.54 10.75 -15.73
C ASP A 28 -7.84 10.39 -14.41
N TYR A 29 -8.48 9.63 -13.53
CA TYR A 29 -7.93 9.21 -12.24
C TYR A 29 -7.29 7.81 -12.26
N GLN A 30 -7.50 7.03 -13.33
CA GLN A 30 -6.96 5.67 -13.42
C GLN A 30 -5.43 5.63 -13.37
N LEU A 31 -4.76 6.58 -14.04
CA LEU A 31 -3.29 6.61 -14.06
C LEU A 31 -2.70 6.99 -12.69
N GLU A 32 -3.27 7.97 -12.00
CA GLU A 32 -2.84 8.34 -10.65
C GLU A 32 -3.06 7.19 -9.65
N ALA A 33 -4.24 6.58 -9.69
CA ALA A 33 -4.57 5.45 -8.84
C ALA A 33 -3.67 4.23 -9.11
N ALA A 34 -3.43 3.89 -10.38
CA ALA A 34 -2.51 2.81 -10.76
C ALA A 34 -1.07 3.11 -10.30
N GLY A 35 -0.62 4.35 -10.42
CA GLY A 35 0.67 4.81 -9.90
C GLY A 35 0.78 4.63 -8.38
N PHE A 36 -0.26 5.01 -7.64
CA PHE A 36 -0.32 4.84 -6.19
C PHE A 36 -0.34 3.37 -5.75
N ILE A 37 -1.07 2.52 -6.48
CA ILE A 37 -1.11 1.07 -6.24
C ILE A 37 0.27 0.44 -6.47
N LEU A 38 0.94 0.79 -7.57
CA LEU A 38 2.29 0.30 -7.88
C LEU A 38 3.30 0.75 -6.83
N PHE A 39 3.24 2.01 -6.39
CA PHE A 39 4.09 2.51 -5.32
C PHE A 39 3.85 1.78 -4.00
N SER A 40 2.59 1.58 -3.63
CA SER A 40 2.21 0.83 -2.42
C SER A 40 2.67 -0.62 -2.48
N ALA A 41 2.58 -1.27 -3.64
CA ALA A 41 3.12 -2.60 -3.88
C ALA A 41 4.64 -2.64 -3.68
N ALA A 42 5.37 -1.66 -4.22
CA ALA A 42 6.82 -1.54 -4.05
C ALA A 42 7.21 -1.42 -2.57
N ILE A 43 6.49 -0.60 -1.79
CA ILE A 43 6.71 -0.49 -0.33
C ILE A 43 6.46 -1.84 0.37
N TYR A 44 5.35 -2.52 0.05
CA TYR A 44 5.01 -3.82 0.64
C TYR A 44 6.13 -4.85 0.41
N TYR A 45 6.55 -5.02 -0.84
CA TYR A 45 7.63 -5.94 -1.17
C TYR A 45 8.96 -5.50 -0.56
N GLY A 46 9.26 -4.19 -0.56
CA GLY A 46 10.44 -3.62 0.06
C GLY A 46 10.53 -3.94 1.56
N LEU A 47 9.46 -3.72 2.31
CA LEU A 47 9.37 -4.06 3.74
C LEU A 47 9.52 -5.56 3.98
N PHE A 48 8.92 -6.38 3.12
CA PHE A 48 9.03 -7.83 3.20
C PHE A 48 10.49 -8.31 3.06
N PHE A 49 11.25 -7.75 2.10
CA PHE A 49 12.67 -8.05 1.96
C PHE A 49 13.51 -7.49 3.11
N LEU A 50 13.15 -6.31 3.62
CA LEU A 50 13.85 -5.62 4.70
C LEU A 50 13.72 -6.34 6.05
N LYS A 51 12.56 -6.96 6.32
CA LYS A 51 12.31 -7.78 7.53
C LYS A 51 13.42 -8.80 7.78
N LYS A 52 13.92 -9.45 6.72
CA LYS A 52 14.94 -10.50 6.84
C LYS A 52 16.33 -9.95 7.18
N ARG A 53 16.62 -8.69 6.82
CA ARG A 53 17.97 -8.11 6.90
C ARG A 53 18.15 -7.16 8.10
N LYS A 54 17.11 -6.40 8.46
CA LYS A 54 17.15 -5.40 9.55
C LYS A 54 15.81 -5.31 10.28
N SER A 55 15.57 -6.25 11.21
CA SER A 55 14.30 -6.36 11.96
C SER A 55 13.89 -5.06 12.67
N ASN A 56 14.83 -4.37 13.32
CA ASN A 56 14.54 -3.12 14.04
C ASN A 56 14.06 -2.00 13.11
N LEU A 57 14.61 -1.94 11.90
CA LEU A 57 14.25 -0.93 10.91
C LEU A 57 12.91 -1.26 10.23
N TYR A 58 12.63 -2.54 10.01
CA TYR A 58 11.30 -3.02 9.58
C TYR A 58 10.21 -2.67 10.60
N LEU A 59 10.46 -2.90 11.90
CA LEU A 59 9.51 -2.55 12.97
C LEU A 59 9.28 -1.03 13.04
N GLY A 60 10.34 -0.23 12.98
CA GLY A 60 10.23 1.23 12.97
C GLY A 60 9.41 1.76 11.80
N LEU A 61 9.68 1.28 10.58
CA LEU A 61 8.93 1.69 9.39
C LEU A 61 7.47 1.22 9.43
N THR A 62 7.21 0.00 9.88
CA THR A 62 5.84 -0.52 9.97
C THR A 62 5.04 0.24 11.03
N CYS A 63 5.67 0.58 12.16
CA CYS A 63 5.05 1.42 13.20
C CYS A 63 4.74 2.82 12.67
N ALA A 64 5.70 3.47 11.99
CA ALA A 64 5.49 4.78 11.38
C ALA A 64 4.36 4.76 10.35
N LEU A 65 4.34 3.76 9.46
CA LEU A 65 3.25 3.58 8.49
C LEU A 65 1.90 3.33 9.16
N GLY A 66 1.87 2.57 10.25
CA GLY A 66 0.67 2.35 11.05
C GLY A 66 0.13 3.65 11.63
N ILE A 67 0.99 4.48 12.24
CA ILE A 67 0.62 5.79 12.78
C ILE A 67 0.09 6.71 11.67
N VAL A 68 0.81 6.80 10.55
CA VAL A 68 0.39 7.62 9.40
C VAL A 68 -0.96 7.16 8.85
N SER A 69 -1.16 5.84 8.73
CA SER A 69 -2.42 5.26 8.26
C SER A 69 -3.58 5.57 9.21
N LEU A 70 -3.37 5.43 10.53
CA LEU A 70 -4.38 5.79 11.52
C LEU A 70 -4.73 7.29 11.45
N LEU A 71 -3.72 8.15 11.38
CA LEU A 71 -3.95 9.59 11.26
C LEU A 71 -4.73 9.93 9.99
N LEU A 72 -4.36 9.37 8.85
CA LEU A 72 -5.08 9.61 7.61
C LEU A 72 -6.50 9.04 7.64
N VAL A 73 -6.72 7.82 8.13
CA VAL A 73 -8.07 7.23 8.16
C VAL A 73 -9.02 8.02 9.06
N PHE A 74 -8.56 8.45 10.23
CA PHE A 74 -9.43 9.14 11.20
C PHE A 74 -9.50 10.65 11.02
N PHE A 75 -8.44 11.28 10.50
CA PHE A 75 -8.35 12.73 10.37
C PHE A 75 -8.34 13.22 8.91
N ALA A 76 -8.42 12.35 7.90
CA ALA A 76 -8.59 12.77 6.49
C ALA A 76 -9.71 13.81 6.30
N PRO A 77 -10.90 13.68 6.91
CA PRO A 77 -11.98 14.66 6.71
C PRO A 77 -11.64 16.06 7.27
N LEU A 78 -10.66 16.16 8.17
CA LEU A 78 -10.23 17.40 8.81
C LEU A 78 -9.04 18.05 8.08
N ILE A 79 -8.22 17.23 7.40
CA ILE A 79 -6.91 17.64 6.86
C ILE A 79 -6.94 17.76 5.33
N LEU A 80 -7.73 16.95 4.64
CA LEU A 80 -7.85 16.97 3.18
C LEU A 80 -9.13 17.72 2.78
N PRO A 81 -9.05 18.70 1.87
CA PRO A 81 -10.25 19.33 1.34
C PRO A 81 -11.10 18.26 0.66
N VAL A 82 -12.37 18.19 1.05
CA VAL A 82 -13.37 17.30 0.45
C VAL A 82 -13.53 17.74 -1.00
N HIS A 83 -13.03 16.92 -1.94
CA HIS A 83 -13.37 17.03 -3.36
C HIS A 83 -14.58 16.15 -3.65
#